data_AF-A0A2W6PF73-F1
#
_entry.id   AF-A0A2W6PF73-F1
#
_cell.length_a   1.000
_cell.length_b   1.000
_cell.length_c   1.000
_cell.angle_alpha   90.00
_cell.angle_beta   90.00
_cell.angle_gamma   90.00
#
_symmetry.space_group_name_H-M   'P 1'
#
loop_
_entity.id
_entity.type
_entity.pdbx_description
1 polymer ?
#
loop_
_entity_poly.entity_id
_entity_poly.type
_entity_poly.pdbx_seq_one_letter_code
_entity_poly.pdbx_strand_id
1 'polypeptide(L)'
;MKPIYKVFSTMALAGIIGTISIVPCSPAASAAKAKAEASTTVTTPATSSKTTEAPAAIIKKVEQTLKKLTQKTYKLDKGSYLDGLGWDFNVLGTPFPSQLLVDLKGNIRSGFIQENKISFYFDNNKLSYTQEDVSIKDVAKEDIEAAEEVFGKLDLPVDELNGVVLQHKGSKEIYEFMYTNDKYGTWIGVDKSSHQVVAVNAIGLMDDIYNKGQEVVDEYHRKMKAITARQLQETGVAQAELLLGIDLNGHMVEKKAFPSDVAIFTKEGAPTVEGNFNSDGVFYSIRIVYN
;
A
#
# COMPACT_ATOMS: atom_id res chain seq x y z
N MET A 1 -9.08 21.91 -36.60
CA MET A 1 -7.80 21.81 -35.89
C MET A 1 -8.11 21.75 -34.39
N LYS A 2 -7.79 20.64 -33.72
CA LYS A 2 -7.97 20.46 -32.27
C LYS A 2 -6.64 20.80 -31.57
N PRO A 3 -6.62 21.54 -30.46
CA PRO A 3 -5.39 21.67 -29.70
C PRO A 3 -5.17 20.40 -28.87
N ILE A 4 -4.01 19.80 -29.10
CA ILE A 4 -3.39 18.75 -28.30
C ILE A 4 -2.79 19.42 -27.07
N TYR A 5 -3.15 18.95 -25.87
CA TYR A 5 -2.31 19.09 -24.69
C TYR A 5 -2.27 17.76 -23.95
N LYS A 6 -1.21 16.99 -24.23
CA LYS A 6 -0.63 16.03 -23.30
C LYS A 6 0.26 16.83 -22.35
N VAL A 7 -0.05 16.84 -21.05
CA VAL A 7 0.94 17.13 -20.00
C VAL A 7 0.68 16.15 -18.87
N PHE A 8 1.73 15.38 -18.57
CA PHE A 8 1.86 14.44 -17.49
C PHE A 8 1.57 15.11 -16.15
N SER A 9 0.68 14.53 -15.36
CA SER A 9 0.77 14.64 -13.90
C SER A 9 0.99 13.24 -13.38
N THR A 10 2.22 13.03 -12.95
CA THR A 10 2.76 11.87 -12.25
C THR A 10 1.78 11.49 -11.15
N MET A 11 0.99 10.43 -11.36
CA MET A 11 0.35 9.75 -10.25
C MET A 11 1.49 9.18 -9.41
N ALA A 12 1.73 9.78 -8.25
CA ALA A 12 2.34 9.06 -7.13
C ALA A 12 1.32 8.00 -6.69
N LEU A 13 1.15 6.96 -7.50
CA LEU A 13 0.47 5.75 -7.11
C LEU A 13 1.50 5.01 -6.25
N ALA A 14 1.40 5.21 -4.93
CA ALA A 14 2.28 4.59 -3.97
C ALA A 14 2.38 3.08 -4.25
N GLY A 15 3.59 2.60 -4.56
CA GLY A 15 3.94 1.19 -4.42
C GLY A 15 3.89 0.86 -2.94
N ILE A 16 2.74 0.37 -2.47
CA ILE A 16 2.55 -0.06 -1.09
C ILE A 16 2.75 -1.57 -1.04
N ILE A 17 4.00 -2.04 -1.08
CA ILE A 17 4.33 -3.43 -0.66
C ILE A 17 4.61 -3.49 0.87
N GLY A 18 4.77 -2.35 1.54
CA GLY A 18 4.75 -2.30 3.00
C GLY A 18 3.34 -2.17 3.56
N THR A 19 2.81 -3.27 4.10
CA THR A 19 1.74 -3.30 5.12
C THR A 19 0.38 -2.71 4.71
N ILE A 20 -0.25 -3.25 3.65
CA ILE A 20 -1.68 -3.03 3.42
C ILE A 20 -2.48 -3.83 4.47
N SER A 21 -2.55 -3.32 5.70
CA SER A 21 -3.76 -3.52 6.50
C SER A 21 -4.85 -2.71 5.82
N ILE A 22 -5.65 -3.37 4.98
CA ILE A 22 -6.78 -2.78 4.28
C ILE A 22 -7.73 -2.21 5.35
N VAL A 23 -7.64 -0.90 5.61
CA VAL A 23 -8.73 -0.19 6.27
C VAL A 23 -9.82 -0.05 5.21
N PRO A 24 -11.06 -0.47 5.46
CA PRO A 24 -12.14 -0.34 4.49
C PRO A 24 -12.25 1.13 4.07
N CYS A 25 -12.10 1.37 2.78
CA CYS A 25 -12.33 2.66 2.15
C CYS A 25 -13.73 3.14 2.53
N SER A 26 -13.80 4.16 3.38
CA SER A 26 -14.99 5.01 3.53
C SER A 26 -14.70 6.33 2.82
N PRO A 27 -15.66 6.87 2.06
CA PRO A 27 -15.41 7.98 1.14
C PRO A 27 -15.24 9.28 1.92
N ALA A 28 -14.01 9.80 2.00
CA ALA A 28 -13.77 11.20 2.30
C ALA A 28 -13.68 11.95 0.97
N ALA A 29 -14.75 12.68 0.66
CA ALA A 29 -14.88 13.52 -0.51
C ALA A 29 -13.70 14.50 -0.64
N SER A 30 -13.18 14.59 -1.87
CA SER A 30 -12.18 15.56 -2.31
C SER A 30 -12.59 16.99 -1.94
N ALA A 31 -11.88 17.60 -0.98
CA ALA A 31 -12.02 19.01 -0.66
C ALA A 31 -11.02 19.84 -1.49
N ALA A 32 -11.25 19.93 -2.81
CA ALA A 32 -10.65 20.98 -3.61
C ALA A 32 -11.45 22.29 -3.42
N LYS A 33 -10.86 23.27 -2.72
CA LYS A 33 -11.37 24.64 -2.65
C LYS A 33 -11.43 25.25 -4.06
N ALA A 34 -12.63 25.46 -4.58
CA ALA A 34 -12.88 26.39 -5.67
C ALA A 34 -14.00 27.37 -5.28
N LYS A 35 -13.85 28.60 -5.78
CA LYS A 35 -14.47 29.84 -5.35
C LYS A 35 -15.96 29.91 -5.76
N ALA A 36 -16.73 30.59 -4.91
CA ALA A 36 -18.16 30.89 -5.01
C ALA A 36 -18.72 31.19 -6.42
N GLU A 37 -19.90 30.63 -6.71
CA GLU A 37 -21.02 31.29 -7.37
C GLU A 37 -22.33 30.63 -6.91
N ALA A 38 -23.35 31.45 -6.63
CA ALA A 38 -24.55 31.08 -5.91
C ALA A 38 -25.74 30.81 -6.85
N SER A 39 -26.57 29.79 -6.57
CA SER A 39 -28.04 29.93 -6.59
C SER A 39 -28.80 28.71 -6.02
N THR A 40 -29.75 29.03 -5.12
CA THR A 40 -31.06 28.41 -4.80
C THR A 40 -31.21 26.94 -4.33
N THR A 41 -31.26 26.79 -3.00
CA THR A 41 -32.28 26.10 -2.16
C THR A 41 -32.81 24.71 -2.55
N VAL A 42 -32.32 23.69 -1.84
CA VAL A 42 -33.14 22.62 -1.25
C VAL A 42 -32.67 22.41 0.19
N THR A 43 -33.58 22.55 1.14
CA THR A 43 -33.34 22.49 2.58
C THR A 43 -33.34 21.04 3.05
N THR A 44 -32.16 20.49 3.33
CA THR A 44 -31.98 19.25 4.12
C THR A 44 -31.33 19.62 5.45
N PRO A 45 -31.68 18.97 6.58
CA PRO A 45 -31.13 19.33 7.89
C PRO A 45 -29.62 19.09 7.89
N ALA A 46 -28.86 20.14 8.20
CA ALA A 46 -27.43 20.06 8.38
C ALA A 46 -27.11 19.15 9.58
N THR A 47 -26.64 17.93 9.32
CA THR A 47 -25.78 17.23 10.27
C THR A 47 -24.47 17.99 10.28
N SER A 48 -24.29 18.83 11.30
CA SER A 48 -23.06 19.56 11.54
C SER A 48 -21.88 18.57 11.61
N SER A 49 -21.02 18.53 10.58
CA SER A 49 -19.68 17.99 10.77
C SER A 49 -18.95 18.97 11.67
N LYS A 50 -18.87 18.65 12.97
CA LYS A 50 -17.89 19.30 13.82
C LYS A 50 -16.53 18.84 13.33
N THR A 51 -15.86 19.67 12.54
CA THR A 51 -14.44 19.52 12.22
C THR A 51 -13.67 19.65 13.54
N THR A 52 -13.53 18.55 14.25
CA THR A 52 -12.91 18.52 15.56
C THR A 52 -11.41 18.44 15.35
N GLU A 53 -10.74 19.58 15.46
CA GLU A 53 -9.28 19.66 15.41
C GLU A 53 -8.65 18.70 16.44
N ALA A 54 -7.50 18.14 16.11
CA ALA A 54 -6.79 17.27 17.04
C ALA A 54 -6.31 18.05 18.28
N PRO A 55 -6.39 17.46 19.48
CA PRO A 55 -5.83 18.08 20.68
C PRO A 55 -4.32 18.34 20.52
N ALA A 56 -3.83 19.47 21.01
CA ALA A 56 -2.41 19.84 20.91
C ALA A 56 -1.46 18.78 21.50
N ALA A 57 -1.89 18.05 22.53
CA ALA A 57 -1.12 16.95 23.10
C ALA A 57 -0.93 15.77 22.12
N ILE A 58 -1.94 15.49 21.29
CA ILE A 58 -1.88 14.46 20.24
C ILE A 58 -0.88 14.88 19.17
N ILE A 59 -1.00 16.11 18.66
CA ILE A 59 -0.08 16.67 17.66
C ILE A 59 1.36 16.56 18.15
N LYS A 60 1.63 17.06 19.37
CA LYS A 60 2.97 17.03 19.97
C LYS A 60 3.52 15.60 20.14
N LYS A 61 2.67 14.64 20.52
CA LYS A 61 3.06 13.22 20.62
C LYS A 61 3.47 12.65 19.27
N VAL A 62 2.71 12.95 18.21
CA VAL A 62 3.04 12.50 16.85
C VAL A 62 4.34 13.13 16.37
N GLU A 63 4.52 14.44 16.53
CA GLU A 63 5.77 15.14 16.17
C GLU A 63 6.99 14.55 16.90
N GLN A 64 6.86 14.24 18.20
CA GLN A 64 7.92 13.58 18.98
C GLN A 64 8.20 12.16 18.46
N THR A 65 7.16 11.42 18.09
CA THR A 65 7.30 10.07 17.52
C THR A 65 8.05 10.12 16.20
N LEU A 66 7.68 11.01 15.29
CA LEU A 66 8.38 11.21 14.02
C LEU A 66 9.85 11.60 14.26
N LYS A 67 10.12 12.53 15.18
CA LYS A 67 11.49 12.91 15.55
C LYS A 67 12.32 11.74 16.04
N LYS A 68 11.73 10.83 16.82
CA LYS A 68 12.42 9.61 17.25
C LYS A 68 12.71 8.67 16.08
N LEU A 69 11.76 8.52 15.15
CA LEU A 69 11.86 7.55 14.05
C LEU A 69 12.74 8.01 12.90
N THR A 70 12.74 9.30 12.56
CA THR A 70 13.48 9.84 11.41
C THR A 70 14.67 10.72 11.79
N GLN A 71 14.82 11.05 13.08
CA GLN A 71 15.77 12.05 13.60
C GLN A 71 15.51 13.48 13.07
N LYS A 72 14.34 13.73 12.46
CA LYS A 72 13.94 15.04 11.89
C LYS A 72 12.73 15.61 12.61
N THR A 73 12.61 16.94 12.60
CA THR A 73 11.45 17.62 13.19
C THR A 73 10.46 17.96 12.10
N TYR A 74 9.22 17.50 12.26
CA TYR A 74 8.10 17.85 11.40
C TYR A 74 7.09 18.71 12.14
N LYS A 75 6.35 19.49 11.36
CA LYS A 75 5.17 20.21 11.85
C LYS A 75 3.95 19.60 11.19
N LEU A 76 2.91 19.37 11.96
CA LEU A 76 1.63 18.90 11.45
C LEU A 76 0.65 20.06 11.35
N ASP A 77 -0.34 19.92 10.47
CA ASP A 77 -1.53 20.74 10.56
C ASP A 77 -2.38 20.37 11.79
N LYS A 78 -3.62 20.86 11.81
CA LYS A 78 -4.53 20.63 12.93
C LYS A 78 -5.23 19.27 12.90
N GLY A 79 -5.03 18.48 11.84
CA GLY A 79 -5.68 17.20 11.64
C GLY A 79 -7.15 17.32 11.23
N SER A 80 -7.59 16.42 10.37
CA SER A 80 -9.00 16.23 9.99
C SER A 80 -9.56 15.02 10.73
N TYR A 81 -10.60 15.22 11.54
CA TYR A 81 -11.21 14.12 12.30
C TYR A 81 -11.86 13.09 11.38
N LEU A 82 -11.56 11.83 11.62
CA LEU A 82 -12.14 10.66 10.97
C LEU A 82 -12.97 9.92 12.00
N ASP A 83 -14.30 10.01 11.86
CA ASP A 83 -15.33 9.54 12.79
C ASP A 83 -14.97 8.25 13.56
N GLY A 84 -14.51 8.41 14.81
CA GLY A 84 -14.07 7.32 15.69
C GLY A 84 -12.74 6.65 15.36
N LEU A 85 -12.17 6.87 14.18
CA LEU A 85 -10.89 6.29 13.73
C LEU A 85 -9.67 7.09 14.21
N GLY A 86 -9.81 8.41 14.31
CA GLY A 86 -8.72 9.31 14.71
C GLY A 86 -8.64 10.57 13.86
N TRP A 87 -7.43 10.93 13.43
CA TRP A 87 -7.16 12.10 12.62
C TRP A 87 -6.25 11.77 11.43
N ASP A 88 -6.53 12.42 10.31
CA ASP A 88 -5.63 12.51 9.17
C ASP A 88 -4.88 13.86 9.21
N PHE A 89 -3.55 13.81 9.28
CA PHE A 89 -2.68 14.98 9.34
C PHE A 89 -1.95 15.19 8.03
N ASN A 90 -1.90 16.44 7.56
CA ASN A 90 -0.90 16.83 6.58
C ASN A 90 0.40 17.22 7.29
N VAL A 91 1.53 16.78 6.74
CA VAL A 91 2.85 17.24 7.18
C VAL A 91 3.19 18.54 6.45
N LEU A 92 3.45 19.58 7.22
CA LEU A 92 3.69 20.93 6.71
C LEU A 92 5.16 21.12 6.33
N GLY A 93 5.38 21.88 5.24
CA GLY A 93 6.71 22.29 4.81
C GLY A 93 7.51 21.20 4.09
N THR A 94 6.89 20.07 3.77
CA THR A 94 7.46 19.07 2.85
C THR A 94 7.32 19.57 1.40
N PRO A 95 8.25 19.20 0.50
CA PRO A 95 8.18 19.59 -0.91
C PRO A 95 7.01 18.93 -1.66
N PHE A 96 6.50 17.81 -1.13
CA PHE A 96 5.39 17.05 -1.70
C PHE A 96 4.34 16.76 -0.61
N PRO A 97 3.07 16.53 -1.00
CA PRO A 97 2.03 16.13 -0.06
C PRO A 97 2.45 14.91 0.76
N SER A 98 2.28 15.00 2.07
CA SER A 98 2.69 13.98 3.05
C SER A 98 1.61 13.88 4.10
N GLN A 99 1.21 12.66 4.43
CA GLN A 99 0.01 12.40 5.22
C GLN A 99 0.23 11.30 6.26
N LEU A 100 -0.44 11.45 7.40
CA LEU A 100 -0.37 10.51 8.52
C LEU A 100 -1.76 10.26 9.09
N LEU A 101 -2.18 9.00 9.07
CA LEU A 101 -3.32 8.52 9.81
C LEU A 101 -2.91 8.22 11.25
N VAL A 102 -3.57 8.86 12.20
CA VAL A 102 -3.24 8.78 13.64
C VAL A 102 -4.49 8.39 14.41
N ASP A 103 -4.37 7.44 15.34
CA ASP A 103 -5.50 7.01 16.17
C ASP A 103 -5.87 8.06 17.25
N LEU A 104 -6.99 7.82 17.94
CA LEU A 104 -7.48 8.69 19.02
C LEU A 104 -6.48 8.88 20.18
N LYS A 105 -5.48 8.02 20.30
CA LYS A 105 -4.43 8.05 21.34
C LYS A 105 -3.14 8.70 20.85
N GLY A 106 -3.09 9.17 19.61
CA GLY A 106 -1.90 9.79 19.03
C GLY A 106 -0.83 8.79 18.60
N ASN A 107 -1.22 7.57 18.25
CA ASN A 107 -0.35 6.59 17.60
C ASN A 107 -0.52 6.70 16.09
N ILE A 108 0.59 6.80 15.36
CA ILE A 108 0.61 6.69 13.89
C ILE A 108 0.17 5.28 13.54
N ARG A 109 -0.96 5.18 12.84
CA ARG A 109 -1.45 3.93 12.28
C ARG A 109 -0.74 3.63 10.98
N SER A 110 -0.74 4.60 10.07
CA SER A 110 -0.07 4.50 8.78
C SER A 110 0.22 5.89 8.22
N GLY A 111 1.08 5.97 7.22
CA GLY A 111 1.28 7.19 6.46
C GLY A 111 2.67 7.26 5.83
N PHE A 112 2.95 8.36 5.18
CA PHE A 112 4.25 8.60 4.59
C PHE A 112 4.64 10.08 4.65
N ILE A 113 5.94 10.31 4.63
CA ILE A 113 6.53 11.64 4.51
C ILE A 113 7.51 11.62 3.34
N GLN A 114 7.32 12.48 2.37
CA GLN A 114 8.21 12.62 1.23
C GLN A 114 9.10 13.85 1.37
N GLU A 115 10.40 13.63 1.33
CA GLU A 115 11.43 14.66 1.35
C GLU A 115 12.37 14.49 0.16
N ASN A 116 12.35 15.46 -0.76
CA ASN A 116 13.21 15.42 -1.94
C ASN A 116 13.06 14.09 -2.70
N LYS A 117 14.11 13.26 -2.70
CA LYS A 117 14.17 11.96 -3.37
C LYS A 117 13.92 10.77 -2.45
N ILE A 118 13.63 11.00 -1.16
CA ILE A 118 13.39 9.93 -0.18
C ILE A 118 12.00 10.05 0.44
N SER A 119 11.31 8.93 0.54
CA SER A 119 10.03 8.78 1.23
C SER A 119 10.21 7.91 2.47
N PHE A 120 9.63 8.32 3.59
CA PHE A 120 9.59 7.56 4.84
C PHE A 120 8.19 6.98 5.00
N TYR A 121 8.07 5.67 5.13
CA TYR A 121 6.79 5.00 5.32
C TYR A 121 6.63 4.54 6.76
N PHE A 122 5.48 4.84 7.35
CA PHE A 122 5.17 4.52 8.73
C PHE A 122 4.03 3.54 8.80
N ASP A 123 4.17 2.55 9.68
CA ASP A 123 3.10 1.64 10.05
C ASP A 123 3.20 1.33 11.54
N ASN A 124 2.07 1.40 12.25
CA ASN A 124 1.96 1.04 13.67
C ASN A 124 3.07 1.63 14.56
N ASN A 125 3.25 2.96 14.52
CA ASN A 125 4.29 3.72 15.24
C ASN A 125 5.75 3.32 14.94
N LYS A 126 6.00 2.65 13.81
CA LYS A 126 7.35 2.28 13.37
C LYS A 126 7.65 2.92 12.01
N LEU A 127 8.92 3.21 11.79
CA LEU A 127 9.42 3.40 10.43
C LEU A 127 9.47 2.01 9.78
N SER A 128 8.60 1.78 8.81
CA SER A 128 8.46 0.49 8.13
C SER A 128 9.60 0.29 7.12
N TYR A 129 9.81 1.30 6.26
CA TYR A 129 10.91 1.35 5.30
C TYR A 129 11.10 2.80 4.83
N THR A 130 12.22 3.05 4.16
CA THR A 130 12.38 4.23 3.32
C THR A 130 12.48 3.83 1.87
N GLN A 131 12.15 4.75 0.96
CA GLN A 131 12.19 4.51 -0.47
C GLN A 131 12.83 5.69 -1.17
N GLU A 132 13.69 5.45 -2.14
CA GLU A 132 14.24 6.50 -3.00
C GLU A 132 14.06 6.21 -4.48
N ASP A 133 13.90 7.28 -5.25
CA ASP A 133 13.81 7.19 -6.71
C ASP A 133 15.17 6.82 -7.30
N VAL A 134 15.20 5.77 -8.11
CA VAL A 134 16.39 5.34 -8.85
C VAL A 134 16.11 5.35 -10.35
N SER A 135 17.13 5.65 -11.14
CA SER A 135 17.02 5.55 -12.60
C SER A 135 17.11 4.09 -13.01
N ILE A 136 16.22 3.62 -13.88
CA ILE A 136 16.28 2.27 -14.47
C ILE A 136 17.65 1.99 -15.10
N LYS A 137 18.31 3.02 -15.64
CA LYS A 137 19.65 2.90 -16.26
C LYS A 137 20.77 2.59 -15.27
N ASP A 138 20.53 2.83 -13.98
CA ASP A 138 21.50 2.62 -12.91
C ASP A 138 21.27 1.28 -12.17
N VAL A 139 20.28 0.50 -12.60
CA VAL A 139 19.96 -0.82 -12.05
C VAL A 139 20.67 -1.91 -12.83
N ALA A 140 21.14 -2.95 -12.15
CA ALA A 140 21.81 -4.07 -12.80
C ALA A 140 20.85 -4.81 -13.73
N LYS A 141 21.38 -5.33 -14.85
CA LYS A 141 20.56 -6.00 -15.86
C LYS A 141 19.89 -7.25 -15.29
N GLU A 142 20.60 -7.96 -14.43
CA GLU A 142 20.15 -9.20 -13.81
C GLU A 142 18.93 -8.96 -12.90
N ASP A 143 18.87 -7.81 -12.19
CA ASP A 143 17.71 -7.46 -11.36
C ASP A 143 16.48 -7.15 -12.21
N ILE A 144 16.67 -6.46 -13.34
CA ILE A 144 15.59 -6.17 -14.30
C ILE A 144 15.07 -7.48 -14.91
N GLU A 145 15.96 -8.35 -15.36
CA GLU A 145 15.60 -9.65 -15.96
C GLU A 145 14.85 -10.54 -14.97
N ALA A 146 15.25 -10.57 -13.69
CA ALA A 146 14.55 -11.31 -12.65
C ALA A 146 13.10 -10.80 -12.47
N ALA A 147 12.90 -9.48 -12.48
CA ALA A 147 11.57 -8.90 -12.39
C ALA A 147 10.72 -9.17 -13.64
N GLU A 148 11.29 -9.03 -14.84
CA GLU A 148 10.60 -9.29 -16.11
C GLU A 148 10.19 -10.76 -16.26
N GLU A 149 11.04 -11.70 -15.82
CA GLU A 149 10.72 -13.13 -15.84
C GLU A 149 9.51 -13.43 -14.96
N VAL A 150 9.44 -12.87 -13.75
CA VAL A 150 8.30 -13.06 -12.85
C VAL A 150 7.06 -12.36 -13.37
N PHE A 151 7.20 -11.15 -13.92
CA PHE A 151 6.08 -10.44 -14.55
C PHE A 151 5.45 -11.28 -15.67
N GLY A 152 6.27 -11.89 -16.53
CA GLY A 152 5.82 -12.73 -17.63
C GLY A 152 5.11 -14.04 -17.21
N LYS A 153 5.21 -14.44 -15.93
CA LYS A 153 4.47 -15.60 -15.37
C LYS A 153 3.08 -15.23 -14.86
N LEU A 154 2.77 -13.94 -14.74
CA LEU A 154 1.46 -13.47 -14.27
C LEU A 154 0.48 -13.46 -15.44
N ASP A 155 -0.76 -13.89 -15.19
CA ASP A 155 -1.87 -13.80 -16.15
C ASP A 155 -2.42 -12.38 -16.19
N LEU A 156 -1.59 -11.45 -16.67
CA LEU A 156 -1.89 -10.03 -16.79
C LEU A 156 -1.54 -9.54 -18.21
N PRO A 157 -2.19 -8.45 -18.68
CA PRO A 157 -1.76 -7.79 -19.90
C PRO A 157 -0.27 -7.45 -19.86
N VAL A 158 0.41 -7.62 -21.00
CA VAL A 158 1.81 -7.21 -21.14
C VAL A 158 1.91 -5.70 -20.95
N ASP A 159 2.71 -5.29 -19.97
CA ASP A 159 3.05 -3.90 -19.69
C ASP A 159 4.56 -3.69 -19.76
N GLU A 160 4.97 -2.46 -20.06
CA GLU A 160 6.37 -2.06 -20.05
C GLU A 160 6.82 -1.66 -18.63
N LEU A 161 8.11 -1.78 -18.34
CA LEU A 161 8.68 -1.25 -17.10
C LEU A 161 8.58 0.29 -17.08
N ASN A 162 7.79 0.85 -16.16
CA ASN A 162 7.56 2.29 -16.06
C ASN A 162 8.51 2.99 -15.08
N GLY A 163 9.03 2.26 -14.09
CA GLY A 163 9.82 2.86 -13.03
C GLY A 163 10.45 1.83 -12.11
N VAL A 164 11.40 2.29 -11.32
CA VAL A 164 12.02 1.51 -10.25
C VAL A 164 12.33 2.44 -9.09
N VAL A 165 12.18 1.91 -7.88
CA VAL A 165 12.52 2.58 -6.63
C VAL A 165 13.37 1.65 -5.78
N LEU A 166 14.23 2.20 -4.93
CA LEU A 166 15.04 1.43 -4.00
C LEU A 166 14.44 1.56 -2.59
N GLN A 167 13.95 0.44 -2.06
CA GLN A 167 13.46 0.35 -0.69
C GLN A 167 14.58 -0.09 0.26
N HIS A 168 14.71 0.62 1.37
CA HIS A 168 15.58 0.28 2.50
C HIS A 168 14.72 -0.22 3.65
N LYS A 169 14.75 -1.53 3.90
CA LYS A 169 13.94 -2.20 4.91
C LYS A 169 14.83 -2.99 5.86
N GLY A 170 15.08 -2.42 7.04
CA GLY A 170 16.09 -2.97 7.95
C GLY A 170 17.47 -2.95 7.30
N SER A 171 18.11 -4.12 7.19
CA SER A 171 19.39 -4.28 6.49
C SER A 171 19.24 -4.65 5.00
N LYS A 172 18.01 -4.70 4.48
CA LYS A 172 17.72 -5.11 3.11
C LYS A 172 17.54 -3.91 2.20
N GLU A 173 18.14 -4.02 1.02
CA GLU A 173 17.96 -3.12 -0.12
C GLU A 173 17.17 -3.88 -1.19
N ILE A 174 15.98 -3.40 -1.53
CA ILE A 174 15.07 -4.07 -2.46
C ILE A 174 14.73 -3.10 -3.59
N TYR A 175 15.07 -3.46 -4.83
CA TYR A 175 14.53 -2.76 -5.99
C TYR A 175 13.07 -3.16 -6.18
N GLU A 176 12.16 -2.20 -6.22
CA GLU A 176 10.77 -2.43 -6.57
C GLU A 176 10.52 -1.91 -7.99
N PHE A 177 10.34 -2.85 -8.92
CA PHE A 177 10.07 -2.60 -10.33
C PHE A 177 8.58 -2.42 -10.57
N MET A 178 8.21 -1.36 -11.28
CA MET A 178 6.82 -0.93 -11.48
C MET A 178 6.40 -1.15 -12.93
N TYR A 179 5.42 -2.03 -13.15
CA TYR A 179 4.75 -2.25 -14.43
C TYR A 179 3.34 -1.72 -14.29
N THR A 180 3.02 -0.61 -14.94
CA THR A 180 1.76 0.12 -14.73
C THR A 180 1.10 0.46 -16.05
N ASN A 181 -0.20 0.20 -16.12
CA ASN A 181 -1.06 0.68 -17.20
C ASN A 181 -2.14 1.64 -16.67
N ASP A 182 -3.11 1.96 -17.52
CA ASP A 182 -4.23 2.84 -17.21
C ASP A 182 -5.21 2.27 -16.18
N LYS A 183 -5.14 0.97 -15.87
CA LYS A 183 -6.07 0.28 -14.97
C LYS A 183 -5.41 -0.28 -13.71
N TYR A 184 -4.24 -0.89 -13.84
CA TYR A 184 -3.60 -1.67 -12.80
C TYR A 184 -2.10 -1.43 -12.76
N GLY A 185 -1.52 -1.67 -11.60
CA GLY A 185 -0.07 -1.74 -11.41
C GLY A 185 0.34 -3.11 -10.90
N THR A 186 1.54 -3.52 -11.30
CA THR A 186 2.27 -4.65 -10.75
C THR A 186 3.62 -4.17 -10.25
N TRP A 187 3.95 -4.54 -9.03
CA TRP A 187 5.20 -4.22 -8.36
C TRP A 187 5.95 -5.51 -8.04
N ILE A 188 7.20 -5.60 -8.45
CA ILE A 188 8.05 -6.77 -8.21
C ILE A 188 9.29 -6.33 -7.44
N GLY A 189 9.46 -6.87 -6.25
CA GLY A 189 10.60 -6.61 -5.37
C GLY A 189 11.73 -7.60 -5.60
N VAL A 190 12.92 -7.11 -5.92
CA VAL A 190 14.15 -7.88 -6.07
C VAL A 190 15.16 -7.46 -5.00
N ASP A 191 15.66 -8.41 -4.22
CA ASP A 191 16.72 -8.16 -3.25
C ASP A 191 18.03 -7.89 -3.97
N LYS A 192 18.55 -6.67 -3.83
CA LYS A 192 19.73 -6.17 -4.56
C LYS A 192 21.01 -6.98 -4.30
N SER A 193 21.10 -7.67 -3.17
CA SER A 193 22.30 -8.45 -2.81
C SER A 193 22.32 -9.84 -3.41
N SER A 194 21.13 -10.41 -3.63
CA SER A 194 20.96 -11.80 -4.08
C SER A 194 20.36 -11.93 -5.47
N HIS A 195 19.85 -10.84 -6.04
CA HIS A 195 19.12 -10.79 -7.31
C HIS A 195 17.87 -11.68 -7.31
N GLN A 196 17.37 -12.06 -6.13
CA GLN A 196 16.18 -12.90 -5.98
C GLN A 196 14.93 -12.06 -5.86
N VAL A 197 13.84 -12.53 -6.47
CA VAL A 197 12.52 -11.94 -6.28
C VAL A 197 12.01 -12.28 -4.88
N VAL A 198 11.67 -11.26 -4.12
CA VAL A 198 11.28 -11.37 -2.70
C VAL A 198 9.88 -10.83 -2.42
N ALA A 199 9.28 -10.14 -3.39
CA ALA A 199 7.90 -9.68 -3.31
C ALA A 199 7.27 -9.55 -4.69
N VAL A 200 5.97 -9.84 -4.78
CA VAL A 200 5.12 -9.54 -5.92
C VAL A 200 3.82 -8.92 -5.40
N ASN A 201 3.37 -7.85 -6.04
CA ASN A 201 2.05 -7.25 -5.83
C ASN A 201 1.43 -6.92 -7.19
N ALA A 202 0.49 -7.74 -7.62
CA ALA A 202 -0.17 -7.72 -8.91
C ALA A 202 -1.63 -7.29 -8.73
N ILE A 203 -1.88 -5.99 -8.57
CA ILE A 203 -3.22 -5.46 -8.22
C ILE A 203 -4.28 -5.83 -9.27
N GLY A 204 -3.88 -6.08 -10.52
CA GLY A 204 -4.79 -6.55 -11.57
C GLY A 204 -5.46 -7.90 -11.28
N LEU A 205 -4.95 -8.70 -10.33
CA LEU A 205 -5.53 -9.97 -9.91
C LEU A 205 -6.50 -9.84 -8.72
N MET A 206 -6.62 -8.64 -8.13
CA MET A 206 -7.53 -8.37 -7.02
C MET A 206 -8.99 -8.28 -7.52
N ASP A 207 -9.95 -8.69 -6.68
CA ASP A 207 -11.37 -8.49 -7.00
C ASP A 207 -11.72 -7.00 -7.09
N ASP A 208 -12.29 -6.57 -8.21
CA ASP A 208 -12.88 -5.24 -8.35
C ASP A 208 -14.30 -5.22 -7.77
N ILE A 209 -14.41 -4.92 -6.48
CA ILE A 209 -15.68 -4.74 -5.77
C ILE A 209 -16.08 -3.26 -5.61
N TYR A 210 -15.24 -2.33 -6.10
CA TYR A 210 -15.50 -0.91 -5.93
C TYR A 210 -16.65 -0.44 -6.84
N ASN A 211 -17.54 0.39 -6.30
CA ASN A 211 -18.75 0.87 -6.98
C ASN A 211 -19.65 -0.25 -7.55
N LYS A 212 -19.54 -1.49 -7.04
CA LYS A 212 -20.43 -2.59 -7.42
C LYS A 212 -21.69 -2.58 -6.53
N GLY A 213 -22.75 -3.22 -7.02
CA GLY A 213 -23.99 -3.40 -6.27
C GLY A 213 -23.85 -4.35 -5.10
N GLN A 214 -24.78 -4.27 -4.14
CA GLN A 214 -24.76 -5.05 -2.90
C GLN A 214 -24.65 -6.56 -3.14
N GLU A 215 -25.32 -7.09 -4.17
CA GLU A 215 -25.29 -8.53 -4.49
C GLU A 215 -23.87 -9.03 -4.81
N VAL A 216 -23.09 -8.24 -5.55
CA VAL A 216 -21.68 -8.57 -5.88
C VAL A 216 -20.81 -8.54 -4.63
N VAL A 217 -21.03 -7.55 -3.76
CA VAL A 217 -20.31 -7.40 -2.50
C VAL A 217 -20.64 -8.56 -1.54
N ASP A 218 -21.90 -8.97 -1.46
CA ASP A 218 -22.33 -10.08 -0.63
C ASP A 218 -21.79 -11.42 -1.13
N GLU A 219 -21.73 -11.62 -2.45
CA GLU A 219 -21.10 -12.80 -3.04
C GLU A 219 -19.59 -12.84 -2.73
N TYR A 220 -18.89 -11.72 -2.91
CA TYR A 220 -17.48 -11.58 -2.53
C TYR A 220 -17.27 -11.94 -1.05
N HIS A 221 -18.05 -11.35 -0.14
CA HIS A 221 -17.96 -11.66 1.29
C HIS A 221 -18.21 -13.15 1.59
N ARG A 222 -19.17 -13.77 0.92
CA ARG A 222 -19.47 -15.20 1.06
C ARG A 222 -18.28 -16.05 0.61
N LYS A 223 -17.70 -15.77 -0.56
CA LYS A 223 -16.54 -16.48 -1.09
C LYS A 223 -15.32 -16.31 -0.18
N MET A 224 -15.00 -15.07 0.20
CA MET A 224 -13.87 -14.77 1.08
C MET A 224 -13.97 -15.49 2.43
N LYS A 225 -15.17 -15.58 3.03
CA LYS A 225 -15.37 -16.33 4.28
C LYS A 225 -15.23 -17.84 4.11
N ALA A 226 -15.61 -18.38 2.95
CA ALA A 226 -15.59 -19.81 2.68
C ALA A 226 -14.18 -20.37 2.42
N ILE A 227 -13.23 -19.53 1.96
CA ILE A 227 -11.84 -19.93 1.74
C ILE A 227 -11.21 -20.46 3.04
N THR A 228 -10.60 -21.63 2.99
CA THR A 228 -9.96 -22.27 4.14
C THR A 228 -8.45 -22.04 4.15
N ALA A 229 -7.82 -22.15 5.33
CA ALA A 229 -6.36 -22.11 5.46
C ALA A 229 -5.66 -23.19 4.62
N ARG A 230 -6.29 -24.37 4.46
CA ARG A 230 -5.76 -25.46 3.63
C ARG A 230 -5.73 -25.08 2.15
N GLN A 231 -6.80 -24.48 1.61
CA GLN A 231 -6.80 -24.00 0.22
C GLN A 231 -5.72 -22.94 0.01
N LEU A 232 -5.56 -22.03 0.96
CA LEU A 232 -4.50 -21.02 0.91
C LEU A 232 -3.09 -21.62 1.01
N GLN A 233 -2.91 -22.69 1.79
CA GLN A 233 -1.65 -23.44 1.81
C GLN A 233 -1.34 -24.05 0.44
N GLU A 234 -2.30 -24.74 -0.18
CA GLU A 234 -2.13 -25.40 -1.47
C GLU A 234 -1.79 -24.39 -2.58
N THR A 235 -2.57 -23.31 -2.69
CA THR A 235 -2.32 -22.24 -3.68
C THR A 235 -1.03 -21.46 -3.37
N GLY A 236 -0.78 -21.15 -2.09
CA GLY A 236 0.38 -20.36 -1.67
C GLY A 236 1.71 -21.06 -1.89
N VAL A 237 1.78 -22.39 -1.69
CA VAL A 237 2.97 -23.19 -2.03
C VAL A 237 3.29 -23.08 -3.52
N ALA A 238 2.30 -23.30 -4.38
CA ALA A 238 2.49 -23.25 -5.82
C ALA A 238 2.91 -21.84 -6.30
N GLN A 239 2.25 -20.78 -5.80
CA GLN A 239 2.59 -19.41 -6.21
C GLN A 239 3.94 -18.94 -5.64
N ALA A 240 4.30 -19.32 -4.42
CA ALA A 240 5.60 -18.95 -3.85
C ALA A 240 6.76 -19.62 -4.59
N GLU A 241 6.61 -20.88 -5.00
CA GLU A 241 7.59 -21.57 -5.83
C GLU A 241 7.71 -20.89 -7.21
N LEU A 242 6.57 -20.59 -7.85
CA LEU A 242 6.53 -19.99 -9.18
C LEU A 242 7.09 -18.56 -9.22
N LEU A 243 6.71 -17.72 -8.25
CA LEU A 243 6.94 -16.27 -8.28
C LEU A 243 8.15 -15.83 -7.45
N LEU A 244 8.44 -16.52 -6.34
CA LEU A 244 9.54 -16.16 -5.44
C LEU A 244 10.67 -17.20 -5.45
N GLY A 245 10.47 -18.37 -6.08
CA GLY A 245 11.45 -19.45 -6.08
C GLY A 245 11.66 -20.10 -4.71
N ILE A 246 10.67 -20.03 -3.80
CA ILE A 246 10.76 -20.58 -2.44
C ILE A 246 9.76 -21.70 -2.21
N ASP A 247 10.16 -22.69 -1.41
CA ASP A 247 9.29 -23.80 -1.01
C ASP A 247 8.60 -23.50 0.34
N LEU A 248 7.27 -23.41 0.30
CA LEU A 248 6.46 -23.24 1.51
C LEU A 248 5.97 -24.57 2.13
N ASN A 249 6.40 -25.73 1.63
CA ASN A 249 6.04 -27.01 2.22
C ASN A 249 6.50 -27.13 3.69
N GLY A 250 5.57 -27.59 4.52
CA GLY A 250 5.75 -27.69 5.96
C GLY A 250 5.70 -26.35 6.72
N HIS A 251 5.36 -25.24 6.05
CA HIS A 251 4.91 -24.04 6.76
C HIS A 251 3.51 -24.26 7.32
N MET A 252 3.23 -23.63 8.46
CA MET A 252 1.87 -23.44 8.97
C MET A 252 1.28 -22.20 8.29
N VAL A 253 0.01 -22.27 7.92
CA VAL A 253 -0.76 -21.12 7.38
C VAL A 253 -1.79 -20.63 8.39
N GLU A 254 -1.67 -19.35 8.74
CA GLU A 254 -2.70 -18.59 9.45
C GLU A 254 -3.46 -17.72 8.44
N LYS A 255 -4.77 -17.96 8.29
CA LYS A 255 -5.67 -17.02 7.61
C LYS A 255 -6.19 -16.00 8.62
N LYS A 256 -5.99 -14.71 8.37
CA LYS A 256 -6.57 -13.65 9.21
C LYS A 256 -8.09 -13.63 9.10
N ALA A 257 -8.75 -13.26 10.19
CA ALA A 257 -10.21 -13.19 10.23
C ALA A 257 -10.73 -12.12 9.25
N PHE A 258 -11.78 -12.46 8.51
CA PHE A 258 -12.52 -11.52 7.65
C PHE A 258 -12.91 -10.27 8.48
N PRO A 259 -12.77 -9.03 7.94
CA PRO A 259 -12.63 -8.66 6.53
C PRO A 259 -11.21 -8.70 5.94
N SER A 260 -10.22 -9.21 6.68
CA SER A 260 -8.87 -9.37 6.14
C SER A 260 -8.82 -10.47 5.07
N ASP A 261 -8.00 -10.23 4.06
CA ASP A 261 -7.63 -11.13 2.97
C ASP A 261 -6.18 -11.62 3.09
N VAL A 262 -5.61 -11.56 4.31
CA VAL A 262 -4.21 -11.90 4.57
C VAL A 262 -4.07 -13.35 5.00
N ALA A 263 -3.09 -14.04 4.42
CA ALA A 263 -2.56 -15.30 4.90
C ALA A 263 -1.08 -15.13 5.30
N ILE A 264 -0.68 -15.76 6.40
CA ILE A 264 0.68 -15.74 6.92
C ILE A 264 1.21 -17.18 6.98
N PHE A 265 2.34 -17.41 6.33
CA PHE A 265 3.06 -18.67 6.29
C PHE A 265 4.26 -18.59 7.23
N THR A 266 4.34 -19.50 8.20
CA THR A 266 5.41 -19.53 9.21
C THR A 266 5.99 -20.92 9.37
N LYS A 267 7.31 -21.00 9.53
CA LYS A 267 8.03 -22.22 9.88
C LYS A 267 9.25 -21.84 10.71
N GLU A 268 9.51 -22.60 11.77
CA GLU A 268 10.67 -22.34 12.63
C GLU A 268 11.97 -22.39 11.81
N GLY A 269 12.81 -21.36 11.96
CA GLY A 269 14.07 -21.24 11.23
C GLY A 269 13.94 -20.78 9.76
N ALA A 270 12.73 -20.57 9.24
CA ALA A 270 12.50 -20.05 7.89
C ALA A 270 11.95 -18.60 7.91
N PRO A 271 12.11 -17.84 6.81
CA PRO A 271 11.46 -16.54 6.67
C PRO A 271 9.93 -16.66 6.77
N THR A 272 9.29 -15.66 7.38
CA THR A 272 7.83 -15.52 7.31
C THR A 272 7.44 -15.01 5.93
N VAL A 273 6.39 -15.57 5.34
CA VAL A 273 5.81 -15.11 4.07
C VAL A 273 4.38 -14.66 4.32
N GLU A 274 4.02 -13.53 3.76
CA GLU A 274 2.68 -12.98 3.82
C GLU A 274 2.12 -12.84 2.41
N GLY A 275 0.83 -13.12 2.24
CA GLY A 275 0.15 -12.85 0.99
C GLY A 275 -1.28 -12.37 1.18
N ASN A 276 -1.74 -11.57 0.22
CA ASN A 276 -3.13 -11.13 0.09
C ASN A 276 -3.79 -11.92 -1.04
N PHE A 277 -4.98 -12.48 -0.79
CA PHE A 277 -5.68 -13.34 -1.73
C PHE A 277 -7.04 -12.78 -2.17
N ASN A 278 -7.44 -13.11 -3.39
CA ASN A 278 -8.75 -12.75 -3.94
C ASN A 278 -9.84 -13.79 -3.59
N SER A 279 -11.06 -13.59 -4.07
CA SER A 279 -12.23 -14.42 -3.76
C SER A 279 -12.18 -15.84 -4.35
N ASP A 280 -11.21 -16.11 -5.23
CA ASP A 280 -10.89 -17.45 -5.74
C ASP A 280 -9.73 -18.12 -4.97
N GLY A 281 -9.16 -17.43 -3.96
CA GLY A 281 -8.06 -17.91 -3.14
C GLY A 281 -6.69 -17.80 -3.81
N VAL A 282 -6.58 -17.05 -4.91
CA VAL A 282 -5.32 -16.75 -5.60
C VAL A 282 -4.67 -15.54 -4.95
N PHE A 283 -3.37 -15.64 -4.66
CA PHE A 283 -2.59 -14.54 -4.13
C PHE A 283 -2.31 -13.52 -5.23
N TYR A 284 -2.88 -12.32 -5.09
CA TYR A 284 -2.53 -11.17 -5.91
C TYR A 284 -1.31 -10.43 -5.33
N SER A 285 -0.97 -10.66 -4.07
CA SER A 285 0.31 -10.25 -3.49
C SER A 285 0.91 -11.36 -2.65
N ILE A 286 2.23 -11.55 -2.74
CA ILE A 286 3.01 -12.47 -1.91
C ILE A 286 4.40 -11.88 -1.66
N ARG A 287 4.89 -11.94 -0.42
CA ARG A 287 6.20 -11.35 -0.06
C ARG A 287 6.86 -12.03 1.13
N ILE A 288 8.19 -12.00 1.14
CA ILE A 288 9.00 -12.33 2.31
C ILE A 288 8.95 -11.14 3.28
N VAL A 289 8.67 -11.43 4.56
CA VAL A 289 8.60 -10.43 5.62
C VAL A 289 9.98 -10.23 6.24
N TYR A 290 10.53 -9.04 6.03
CA TYR A 290 11.72 -8.57 6.74
C TYR A 290 11.31 -7.75 7.97
N ASN A 291 11.91 -8.09 9.12
CA ASN A 291 11.70 -7.42 10.42
C ASN A 291 12.73 -6.32 10.68
#